data_AF-A0A7W0G0A3-F1
#
_entry.id   AF-A0A7W0G0A3-F1
#
_cell.length_a   1.000
_cell.length_b   1.000
_cell.length_c   1.000
_cell.angle_alpha   90.00
_cell.angle_beta   90.00
_cell.angle_gamma   90.00
#
_symmetry.space_group_name_H-M   'P 1'
#
loop_
_entity.id
_entity.type
_entity.pdbx_description
1 polymer ?
#
loop_
_entity_poly.entity_id
_entity_poly.type
_entity_poly.pdbx_seq_one_letter_code
_entity_poly.pdbx_strand_id
1 'polypeptide(L)'
;MRLETYEGQASSLKPQASSPEPQLSSLKPQASSLFLLLLVFCVALGVRVLAWQDTRFETERTQAGVTADYKHAARALAAGGPAALFSRTSPLADPNTLGHPPGYPALLALVYAASGESDPATQLVQIVADSFAAVVVLLIASALAARRGAALAAGLLVALSPQFAYNAVQILPDTLAALPVLLAVWCVVLALSRKERPRVWKFFAAGALVGLSVWLRANAMLLAPFLAASVFVLFERGRRVRDALAVVAGALLLVAPLTIRNAYVFGHFVPISLGAGQTLLEGIGDYDPEGRLGVPSTDTGIQRMEAEQYARPDYAATLFGPDAIQRERARLRLGWSVIR
;
A
#
# COMPACT_ATOMS: atom_id res chain seq x y z
N MET A 1 -16.94 -86.02 11.59
CA MET A 1 -15.91 -85.25 10.89
C MET A 1 -16.44 -83.83 10.72
N ARG A 2 -16.07 -82.93 11.63
CA ARG A 2 -16.41 -81.50 11.60
C ARG A 2 -15.44 -80.79 10.67
N LEU A 3 -15.92 -79.90 9.83
CA LEU A 3 -15.11 -78.89 9.15
C LEU A 3 -15.63 -77.51 9.59
N GLU A 4 -14.98 -76.98 10.61
CA GLU A 4 -14.75 -75.54 10.83
C GLU A 4 -13.85 -75.05 9.66
N THR A 5 -13.78 -73.80 9.17
CA THR A 5 -13.91 -72.47 9.80
C THR A 5 -13.84 -71.41 8.66
N TYR A 6 -14.05 -70.14 9.04
CA TYR A 6 -13.63 -68.87 8.42
C TYR A 6 -14.75 -67.95 7.89
N GLU A 7 -15.45 -67.33 8.85
CA GLU A 7 -16.06 -66.01 8.67
C GLU A 7 -14.97 -64.94 8.55
N GLY A 8 -14.86 -64.31 7.37
CA GLY A 8 -13.98 -63.18 7.13
C GLY A 8 -14.56 -61.90 7.74
N GLN A 9 -13.92 -61.40 8.79
CA GLN A 9 -14.11 -60.05 9.32
C GLN A 9 -13.74 -59.01 8.25
N ALA A 10 -14.75 -58.38 7.62
CA ALA A 10 -14.55 -57.16 6.85
C ALA A 10 -14.43 -55.98 7.84
N SER A 11 -13.18 -55.68 8.19
CA SER A 11 -12.74 -54.53 8.98
C SER A 11 -13.34 -53.21 8.46
N SER A 12 -14.01 -52.50 9.36
CA SER A 12 -14.52 -51.15 9.11
C SER A 12 -13.35 -50.17 8.96
N LEU A 13 -13.08 -49.76 7.73
CA LEU A 13 -12.20 -48.63 7.45
C LEU A 13 -12.88 -47.34 7.96
N LYS A 14 -12.56 -46.99 9.21
CA LYS A 14 -12.82 -45.66 9.77
C LYS A 14 -12.17 -44.61 8.84
N PRO A 15 -12.87 -43.52 8.47
CA PRO A 15 -12.24 -42.41 7.78
C PRO A 15 -11.16 -41.81 8.69
N GLN A 16 -9.94 -41.73 8.17
CA GLN A 16 -8.80 -41.09 8.82
C GLN A 16 -9.11 -39.61 9.13
N ALA A 17 -8.63 -39.23 10.31
CA ALA A 17 -8.59 -37.90 10.91
C ALA A 17 -8.67 -36.73 9.92
N SER A 18 -9.73 -35.93 10.07
CA SER A 18 -9.80 -34.55 9.63
C SER A 18 -8.54 -33.80 10.09
N SER A 19 -7.86 -33.15 9.14
CA SER A 19 -6.83 -32.15 9.40
C SER A 19 -7.32 -31.16 10.47
N PRO A 20 -6.47 -30.65 11.39
CA PRO A 20 -6.92 -29.65 12.35
C PRO A 20 -7.30 -28.37 11.59
N GLU A 21 -8.60 -28.17 11.39
CA GLU A 21 -9.15 -26.93 10.82
C GLU A 21 -8.75 -25.75 11.72
N PRO A 22 -8.31 -24.62 11.15
CA PRO A 22 -7.91 -23.45 11.93
C PRO A 22 -9.09 -22.93 12.74
N GLN A 23 -9.10 -23.23 14.04
CA GLN A 23 -10.09 -22.73 14.97
C GLN A 23 -9.83 -21.24 15.21
N LEU A 24 -10.62 -20.39 14.56
CA LEU A 24 -10.65 -18.95 14.79
C LEU A 24 -11.10 -18.66 16.23
N SER A 25 -10.14 -18.46 17.13
CA SER A 25 -10.42 -18.15 18.54
C SER A 25 -10.92 -16.70 18.65
N SER A 26 -12.12 -16.50 19.20
CA SER A 26 -12.72 -15.18 19.25
C SER A 26 -12.12 -14.33 20.38
N LEU A 27 -11.62 -13.14 20.05
CA LEU A 27 -11.49 -12.05 21.00
C LEU A 27 -12.88 -11.48 21.29
N LYS A 28 -13.58 -12.00 22.30
CA LYS A 28 -14.55 -11.16 23.01
C LYS A 28 -13.75 -10.02 23.65
N PRO A 29 -14.24 -8.76 23.69
CA PRO A 29 -13.55 -7.67 24.39
C PRO A 29 -13.62 -7.95 25.89
N GLN A 30 -12.74 -8.82 26.36
CA GLN A 30 -12.39 -9.01 27.75
C GLN A 30 -11.33 -7.95 28.05
N ALA A 31 -11.27 -7.45 29.29
CA ALA A 31 -10.28 -6.44 29.70
C ALA A 31 -8.82 -6.82 29.30
N SER A 32 -8.52 -8.12 29.26
CA SER A 32 -7.26 -8.67 28.77
C SER A 32 -6.96 -8.40 27.29
N SER A 33 -7.98 -8.34 26.43
CA SER A 33 -7.79 -8.07 24.99
C SER A 33 -7.50 -6.59 24.74
N LEU A 34 -8.20 -5.70 25.45
CA LEU A 34 -7.94 -4.26 25.37
C LEU A 34 -6.53 -3.93 25.89
N PHE A 35 -6.12 -4.58 26.98
CA PHE A 35 -4.78 -4.45 27.52
C PHE A 35 -3.70 -4.82 26.49
N LEU A 36 -3.86 -5.92 25.74
CA LEU A 36 -2.88 -6.33 24.73
C LEU A 36 -2.81 -5.34 23.55
N LEU A 37 -3.95 -4.80 23.11
CA LEU A 37 -3.99 -3.79 22.06
C LEU A 37 -3.26 -2.51 22.51
N LEU A 38 -3.56 -2.06 23.72
CA LEU A 38 -2.92 -0.88 24.32
C LEU A 38 -1.41 -1.11 24.53
N LEU A 39 -1.02 -2.30 24.99
CA LEU A 39 0.39 -2.67 25.16
C LEU A 39 1.15 -2.56 23.84
N VAL A 40 0.66 -3.21 22.78
CA VAL A 40 1.31 -3.17 21.46
C VAL A 40 1.34 -1.74 20.91
N PHE A 41 0.26 -0.98 21.06
CA PHE A 41 0.24 0.43 20.65
C PHE A 41 1.29 1.26 21.39
N CYS A 42 1.34 1.18 22.72
CA CYS A 42 2.29 1.94 23.54
C CYS A 42 3.74 1.54 23.28
N VAL A 43 4.02 0.25 23.08
CA VAL A 43 5.36 -0.22 22.69
C VAL A 43 5.73 0.31 21.31
N ALA A 44 4.84 0.20 20.33
CA ALA A 44 5.08 0.69 18.97
C ALA A 44 5.35 2.21 18.98
N LEU A 45 4.50 2.96 19.67
CA LEU A 45 4.61 4.41 19.83
C LEU A 45 5.91 4.79 20.52
N GLY A 46 6.26 4.12 21.62
CA GLY A 46 7.50 4.35 22.36
C GLY A 46 8.74 4.16 21.48
N VAL A 47 8.82 3.04 20.75
CA VAL A 47 9.95 2.78 19.83
C VAL A 47 10.04 3.84 18.73
N ARG A 48 8.92 4.23 18.13
CA ARG A 48 8.89 5.24 17.06
C ARG A 48 9.24 6.63 17.57
N VAL A 49 8.80 7.01 18.78
CA VAL A 49 9.17 8.29 19.41
C VAL A 49 10.66 8.31 19.75
N LEU A 50 11.22 7.20 20.24
CA LEU A 50 12.67 7.09 20.47
C LEU A 50 13.45 7.20 19.17
N ALA A 51 13.03 6.49 18.11
CA ALA A 51 13.63 6.60 16.79
C ALA A 51 13.52 8.02 16.22
N TRP A 52 12.39 8.71 16.44
CA TRP A 52 12.22 10.12 16.07
C TRP A 52 13.19 11.04 16.80
N GLN A 53 13.36 10.85 18.12
CA GLN A 53 14.32 11.66 18.88
C GLN A 53 15.75 11.50 18.37
N ASP A 54 16.13 10.28 17.98
CA ASP A 54 17.48 9.94 17.52
C ASP A 54 17.73 10.41 16.07
N THR A 55 16.78 10.14 15.16
CA THR A 55 17.02 10.23 13.71
C THR A 55 16.37 11.41 13.00
N ARG A 56 15.50 12.20 13.66
CA ARG A 56 14.71 13.25 12.96
C ARG A 56 15.54 14.21 12.12
N PHE A 57 16.74 14.60 12.58
CA PHE A 57 17.61 15.52 11.86
C PHE A 57 18.36 14.85 10.69
N GLU A 58 18.60 13.54 10.77
CA GLU A 58 19.17 12.78 9.66
C GLU A 58 18.13 12.52 8.57
N THR A 59 16.89 12.24 8.98
CA THR A 59 15.78 11.99 8.05
C THR A 59 15.44 13.22 7.20
N GLU A 60 15.73 14.44 7.65
CA GLU A 60 15.59 15.65 6.82
C GLU A 60 16.55 15.68 5.62
N ARG A 61 17.70 14.97 5.70
CA ARG A 61 18.70 14.93 4.63
C ARG A 61 18.46 13.79 3.66
N THR A 62 17.89 12.69 4.13
CA THR A 62 17.54 11.53 3.31
C THR A 62 16.28 11.84 2.49
N GLN A 63 16.30 11.58 1.17
CA GLN A 63 15.14 11.84 0.28
C GLN A 63 14.64 13.31 0.33
N ALA A 64 15.55 14.26 0.57
CA ALA A 64 15.22 15.68 0.73
C ALA A 64 14.51 16.29 -0.48
N GLY A 65 14.88 15.88 -1.71
CA GLY A 65 14.24 16.34 -2.95
C GLY A 65 12.76 15.93 -3.00
N VAL A 66 12.48 14.64 -2.86
CA VAL A 66 11.10 14.09 -2.86
C VAL A 66 10.26 14.70 -1.74
N THR A 67 10.86 14.86 -0.56
CA THR A 67 10.20 15.53 0.58
C THR A 67 9.85 16.98 0.25
N ALA A 68 10.76 17.72 -0.37
CA ALA A 68 10.53 19.10 -0.77
C ALA A 68 9.38 19.21 -1.80
N ASP A 69 9.28 18.28 -2.74
CA ASP A 69 8.19 18.22 -3.71
C ASP A 69 6.83 18.03 -3.03
N TYR A 70 6.74 17.11 -2.05
CA TYR A 70 5.53 16.91 -1.26
C TYR A 70 5.14 18.17 -0.47
N LYS A 71 6.11 18.84 0.16
CA LYS A 71 5.87 20.09 0.90
C LYS A 71 5.43 21.22 -0.03
N HIS A 72 6.04 21.34 -1.21
CA HIS A 72 5.64 22.33 -2.21
C HIS A 72 4.20 22.11 -2.66
N ALA A 73 3.82 20.87 -2.97
CA ALA A 73 2.45 20.51 -3.32
C ALA A 73 1.48 20.79 -2.15
N ALA A 74 1.88 20.52 -0.90
CA ALA A 74 1.08 20.82 0.29
C ALA A 74 0.82 22.33 0.44
N ARG A 75 1.82 23.19 0.20
CA ARG A 75 1.65 24.66 0.21
C ARG A 75 0.68 25.12 -0.86
N ALA A 76 0.80 24.59 -2.08
CA ALA A 76 -0.11 24.90 -3.16
C ALA A 76 -1.56 24.50 -2.82
N LEU A 77 -1.76 23.35 -2.16
CA LEU A 77 -3.06 22.92 -1.65
C LEU A 77 -3.60 23.79 -0.52
N ALA A 78 -2.74 24.18 0.43
CA ALA A 78 -3.13 25.07 1.52
C ALA A 78 -3.58 26.45 1.01
N ALA A 79 -2.89 26.98 -0.02
CA ALA A 79 -3.21 28.28 -0.61
C ALA A 79 -4.47 28.26 -1.50
N GLY A 80 -4.65 27.22 -2.32
CA GLY A 80 -5.75 27.14 -3.29
C GLY A 80 -6.92 26.24 -2.89
N GLY A 81 -6.84 25.58 -1.73
CA GLY A 81 -7.81 24.62 -1.25
C GLY A 81 -7.96 23.38 -2.15
N PRO A 82 -8.99 22.54 -1.91
CA PRO A 82 -9.25 21.34 -2.72
C PRO A 82 -9.47 21.61 -4.22
N ALA A 83 -9.96 22.80 -4.57
CA ALA A 83 -10.16 23.21 -5.97
C ALA A 83 -8.84 23.32 -6.75
N ALA A 84 -7.72 23.57 -6.05
CA ALA A 84 -6.39 23.62 -6.66
C ALA A 84 -5.99 22.30 -7.34
N LEU A 85 -6.55 21.16 -6.91
CA LEU A 85 -6.32 19.86 -7.55
C LEU A 85 -6.91 19.81 -8.96
N PHE A 86 -8.02 20.49 -9.20
CA PHE A 86 -8.74 20.43 -10.48
C PHE A 86 -8.48 21.64 -11.38
N SER A 87 -7.76 22.65 -10.88
CA SER A 87 -7.41 23.83 -11.67
C SER A 87 -6.22 23.57 -12.58
N ARG A 88 -6.36 23.91 -13.86
CA ARG A 88 -5.28 23.84 -14.87
C ARG A 88 -4.21 24.93 -14.70
N THR A 89 -4.51 25.99 -13.96
CA THR A 89 -3.58 27.09 -13.69
C THR A 89 -2.90 26.96 -12.34
N SER A 90 -3.24 25.92 -11.57
CA SER A 90 -2.59 25.64 -10.29
C SER A 90 -1.16 25.16 -10.50
N PRO A 91 -0.22 25.47 -9.60
CA PRO A 91 1.11 24.83 -9.57
C PRO A 91 1.04 23.29 -9.53
N LEU A 92 -0.08 22.73 -9.08
CA LEU A 92 -0.33 21.28 -9.06
C LEU A 92 -0.66 20.70 -10.45
N ALA A 93 -0.84 21.54 -11.47
CA ALA A 93 -1.04 21.13 -12.86
C ALA A 93 0.28 20.92 -13.62
N ASP A 94 1.44 21.04 -12.95
CA ASP A 94 2.73 20.67 -13.52
C ASP A 94 2.83 19.14 -13.69
N PRO A 95 3.14 18.60 -14.89
CA PRO A 95 3.36 17.18 -15.09
C PRO A 95 4.41 16.54 -14.16
N ASN A 96 5.35 17.30 -13.59
CA ASN A 96 6.28 16.80 -12.58
C ASN A 96 5.56 16.29 -11.33
N THR A 97 4.37 16.82 -11.00
CA THR A 97 3.59 16.34 -9.86
C THR A 97 2.83 15.04 -10.18
N LEU A 98 2.79 14.59 -11.45
CA LEU A 98 2.09 13.36 -11.82
C LEU A 98 2.82 12.10 -11.36
N GLY A 99 4.10 12.18 -10.96
CA GLY A 99 4.85 11.04 -10.43
C GLY A 99 4.29 10.54 -9.09
N HIS A 100 3.63 11.40 -8.33
CA HIS A 100 3.12 11.07 -7.00
C HIS A 100 1.65 11.47 -6.83
N PRO A 101 0.78 10.55 -6.37
CA PRO A 101 -0.61 10.89 -6.05
C PRO A 101 -0.73 12.00 -4.99
N PRO A 102 -1.79 12.83 -5.03
CA PRO A 102 -1.90 14.05 -4.22
C PRO A 102 -2.33 13.81 -2.76
N GLY A 103 -2.57 12.57 -2.33
CA GLY A 103 -3.10 12.28 -0.99
C GLY A 103 -2.12 12.63 0.13
N TYR A 104 -0.82 12.44 -0.06
CA TYR A 104 0.17 12.81 0.95
C TYR A 104 0.35 14.34 1.07
N PRO A 105 0.49 15.10 -0.04
CA PRO A 105 0.38 16.56 -0.01
C PRO A 105 -0.90 17.07 0.67
N ALA A 106 -2.04 16.42 0.45
CA ALA A 106 -3.29 16.82 1.08
C ALA A 106 -3.28 16.59 2.61
N LEU A 107 -2.67 15.50 3.07
CA LEU A 107 -2.47 15.26 4.50
C LEU A 107 -1.51 16.29 5.11
N LEU A 108 -0.39 16.58 4.45
CA LEU A 108 0.56 17.61 4.86
C LEU A 108 -0.12 18.98 4.98
N ALA A 109 -0.93 19.36 3.98
CA ALA A 109 -1.69 20.61 4.00
C ALA A 109 -2.65 20.70 5.21
N LEU A 110 -3.29 19.58 5.58
CA LEU A 110 -4.15 19.51 6.77
C LEU A 110 -3.36 19.67 8.06
N VAL A 111 -2.19 19.04 8.17
CA VAL A 111 -1.29 19.20 9.32
C VAL A 111 -0.82 20.66 9.40
N TYR A 112 -0.44 21.25 8.27
CA TYR A 112 0.03 22.63 8.20
C TYR A 112 -1.05 23.64 8.59
N ALA A 113 -2.31 23.37 8.24
CA ALA A 113 -3.44 24.19 8.68
C ALA A 113 -3.64 24.17 10.21
N ALA A 114 -3.29 23.08 10.89
CA ALA A 114 -3.48 22.92 12.33
C ALA A 114 -2.26 23.35 13.17
N SER A 115 -1.04 23.11 12.70
CA SER A 115 0.20 23.31 13.46
C SER A 115 1.24 24.22 12.79
N GLY A 116 0.93 24.78 11.62
CA GLY A 116 1.92 25.42 10.76
C GLY A 116 2.82 24.40 10.04
N GLU A 117 3.75 24.89 9.21
CA GLU A 117 4.73 24.06 8.50
C GLU A 117 5.72 23.41 9.47
N SER A 118 5.30 22.32 10.10
CA SER A 118 6.04 21.62 11.16
C SER A 118 6.30 20.17 10.77
N ASP A 119 7.57 19.88 10.49
CA ASP A 119 8.08 18.53 10.26
C ASP A 119 7.86 17.63 11.48
N PRO A 120 8.18 18.05 12.72
CA PRO A 120 7.82 17.31 13.93
C PRO A 120 6.35 16.92 14.04
N ALA A 121 5.43 17.85 13.71
CA ALA A 121 4.00 17.58 13.78
C ALA A 121 3.58 16.53 12.74
N THR A 122 4.12 16.64 11.53
CA THR A 122 3.89 15.66 10.44
C THR A 122 4.40 14.28 10.85
N GLN A 123 5.64 14.20 11.34
CA GLN A 123 6.25 12.97 11.81
C GLN A 123 5.45 12.34 12.96
N LEU A 124 4.95 13.13 13.91
CA LEU A 124 4.15 12.61 15.01
C LEU A 124 2.83 11.99 14.51
N VAL A 125 2.16 12.61 13.54
CA VAL A 125 0.94 12.04 12.92
C VAL A 125 1.24 10.69 12.25
N GLN A 126 2.35 10.59 11.51
CA GLN A 126 2.79 9.35 10.87
C GLN A 126 3.14 8.26 11.88
N ILE A 127 3.87 8.62 12.94
CA ILE A 127 4.25 7.72 14.02
C ILE A 127 3.02 7.13 14.72
N VAL A 128 1.99 7.95 14.99
CA VAL A 128 0.75 7.48 15.59
C VAL A 128 0.02 6.53 14.64
N ALA A 129 -0.09 6.87 13.35
CA ALA A 129 -0.73 6.01 12.36
C ALA A 129 0.01 4.66 12.18
N ASP A 130 1.35 4.68 12.13
CA ASP A 130 2.17 3.47 12.04
C ASP A 130 2.09 2.61 13.33
N SER A 131 1.92 3.24 14.49
CA SER A 131 1.66 2.53 15.75
C SER A 131 0.31 1.81 15.71
N PHE A 132 -0.72 2.41 15.10
CA PHE A 132 -1.99 1.71 14.85
C PHE A 132 -1.84 0.57 13.86
N ALA A 133 -0.95 0.67 12.87
CA ALA A 133 -0.68 -0.43 11.93
C ALA A 133 -0.21 -1.70 12.68
N ALA A 134 0.66 -1.56 13.69
CA ALA A 134 1.08 -2.68 14.54
C ALA A 134 -0.10 -3.34 15.29
N VAL A 135 -1.05 -2.53 15.77
CA VAL A 135 -2.27 -3.02 16.43
C VAL A 135 -3.15 -3.79 15.44
N VAL A 136 -3.32 -3.28 14.22
CA VAL A 136 -4.10 -3.95 13.17
C VAL A 136 -3.47 -5.29 12.79
N VAL A 137 -2.14 -5.38 12.74
CA VAL A 137 -1.44 -6.67 12.54
C VAL A 137 -1.76 -7.66 13.65
N LEU A 138 -1.76 -7.22 14.92
CA LEU A 138 -2.18 -8.07 16.03
C LEU A 138 -3.65 -8.51 15.91
N LEU A 139 -4.55 -7.64 15.45
CA LEU A 139 -5.96 -7.99 15.21
C LEU A 139 -6.09 -9.05 14.12
N ILE A 140 -5.44 -8.84 12.97
CA ILE A 140 -5.38 -9.80 11.85
C ILE A 140 -4.85 -11.14 12.36
N ALA A 141 -3.71 -11.14 13.05
CA ALA A 141 -3.12 -12.36 13.57
C ALA A 141 -4.01 -13.03 14.62
N SER A 142 -4.72 -12.27 15.46
CA SER A 142 -5.66 -12.82 16.44
C SER A 142 -6.86 -13.51 15.81
N ALA A 143 -7.29 -13.04 14.63
CA ALA A 143 -8.38 -13.66 13.89
C ALA A 143 -7.90 -14.75 12.93
N LEU A 144 -6.61 -15.02 12.78
CA LEU A 144 -6.10 -16.09 11.93
C LEU A 144 -5.40 -17.20 12.74
N ALA A 145 -4.71 -16.84 13.82
CA ALA A 145 -3.98 -17.77 14.65
C ALA A 145 -4.85 -18.36 15.76
N ALA A 146 -4.67 -19.65 16.03
CA ALA A 146 -5.35 -20.34 17.13
C ALA A 146 -4.79 -19.95 18.52
N ARG A 147 -3.59 -19.36 18.58
CA ARG A 147 -2.88 -19.05 19.84
C ARG A 147 -2.68 -17.56 20.01
N ARG A 148 -3.14 -17.01 21.14
CA ARG A 148 -2.96 -15.60 21.54
C ARG A 148 -1.50 -15.15 21.54
N GLY A 149 -0.58 -16.02 21.95
CA GLY A 149 0.86 -15.72 21.95
C GLY A 149 1.42 -15.43 20.55
N ALA A 150 0.93 -16.12 19.52
CA ALA A 150 1.36 -15.87 18.14
C ALA A 150 0.88 -14.50 17.63
N ALA A 151 -0.35 -14.11 18.00
CA ALA A 151 -0.88 -12.79 17.63
C ALA A 151 -0.15 -11.65 18.35
N LEU A 152 0.16 -11.83 19.64
CA LEU A 152 0.98 -10.89 20.38
C LEU A 152 2.39 -10.77 19.79
N ALA A 153 3.03 -11.89 19.46
CA ALA A 153 4.34 -11.90 18.82
C ALA A 153 4.31 -11.16 17.47
N ALA A 154 3.29 -11.37 16.63
CA ALA A 154 3.14 -10.67 15.36
C ALA A 154 3.06 -9.15 15.56
N GLY A 155 2.23 -8.67 16.50
CA GLY A 155 2.13 -7.25 16.84
C GLY A 155 3.44 -6.68 17.38
N LEU A 156 4.11 -7.40 18.28
CA LEU A 156 5.38 -6.97 18.87
C LEU A 156 6.53 -6.94 17.87
N LEU A 157 6.60 -7.88 16.92
CA LEU A 157 7.60 -7.86 15.85
C LEU A 157 7.47 -6.61 14.98
N VAL A 158 6.25 -6.17 14.68
CA VAL A 158 6.01 -4.91 13.95
C VAL A 158 6.29 -3.70 14.85
N ALA A 159 5.90 -3.76 16.13
CA ALA A 159 6.12 -2.68 17.08
C ALA A 159 7.61 -2.40 17.31
N LEU A 160 8.43 -3.45 17.42
CA LEU A 160 9.86 -3.40 17.72
C LEU A 160 10.76 -3.34 16.46
N SER A 161 10.19 -3.40 15.26
CA SER A 161 10.95 -3.39 14.01
C SER A 161 11.71 -2.07 13.81
N PRO A 162 13.06 -2.09 13.76
CA PRO A 162 13.84 -0.88 13.51
C PRO A 162 13.53 -0.28 12.14
N GLN A 163 13.28 -1.13 11.13
CA GLN A 163 12.96 -0.71 9.77
C GLN A 163 11.65 0.10 9.74
N PHE A 164 10.60 -0.36 10.43
CA PHE A 164 9.33 0.37 10.46
C PHE A 164 9.45 1.65 11.29
N ALA A 165 10.19 1.62 12.41
CA ALA A 165 10.46 2.81 13.20
C ALA A 165 11.19 3.90 12.39
N TYR A 166 12.22 3.53 11.61
CA TYR A 166 12.93 4.45 10.74
C TYR A 166 12.02 5.05 9.65
N ASN A 167 11.25 4.21 8.96
CA ASN A 167 10.36 4.69 7.90
C ASN A 167 9.19 5.55 8.43
N ALA A 168 8.77 5.36 9.69
CA ALA A 168 7.70 6.17 10.30
C ALA A 168 8.12 7.63 10.55
N VAL A 169 9.43 7.89 10.63
CA VAL A 169 10.01 9.23 10.84
C VAL A 169 10.25 9.95 9.51
N GLN A 170 10.39 9.22 8.41
CA GLN A 170 10.55 9.79 7.08
C GLN A 170 9.28 10.56 6.66
N ILE A 171 9.44 11.75 6.08
CA ILE A 171 8.31 12.54 5.55
C ILE A 171 7.95 12.00 4.15
N LEU A 172 7.50 10.75 4.13
CA LEU A 172 7.12 10.00 2.94
C LEU A 172 5.81 9.23 3.20
N PRO A 173 5.00 8.98 2.16
CA PRO A 173 3.70 8.32 2.31
C PRO A 173 3.75 6.83 2.66
N ASP A 174 4.92 6.19 2.66
CA ASP A 174 5.10 4.73 2.76
C ASP A 174 4.36 4.09 3.93
N THR A 175 4.63 4.58 5.14
CA THR A 175 4.08 4.01 6.37
C THR A 175 2.59 4.28 6.50
N LEU A 176 2.15 5.47 6.10
CA LEU A 176 0.74 5.83 6.06
C LEU A 176 -0.05 5.01 5.06
N ALA A 177 0.53 4.66 3.92
CA ALA A 177 -0.11 3.84 2.90
C ALA A 177 -0.39 2.41 3.38
N ALA A 178 0.41 1.91 4.33
CA ALA A 178 0.26 0.56 4.88
C ALA A 178 -1.00 0.41 5.75
N LEU A 179 -1.39 1.44 6.52
CA LEU A 179 -2.52 1.33 7.45
C LEU A 179 -3.86 1.04 6.73
N PRO A 180 -4.27 1.78 5.68
CA PRO A 180 -5.46 1.43 4.90
C PRO A 180 -5.39 0.03 4.29
N VAL A 181 -4.23 -0.40 3.81
CA VAL A 181 -4.03 -1.76 3.27
C VAL A 181 -4.27 -2.82 4.34
N LEU A 182 -3.69 -2.64 5.53
CA LEU A 182 -3.90 -3.56 6.65
C LEU A 182 -5.37 -3.60 7.09
N LEU A 183 -6.05 -2.44 7.12
CA LEU A 183 -7.48 -2.38 7.39
C LEU A 183 -8.29 -3.10 6.29
N ALA A 184 -7.87 -3.01 5.03
CA ALA A 184 -8.50 -3.74 3.93
C ALA A 184 -8.39 -5.26 4.11
N VAL A 185 -7.20 -5.76 4.45
CA VAL A 185 -6.98 -7.17 4.79
C VAL A 185 -7.83 -7.56 6.00
N TRP A 186 -7.87 -6.70 7.03
CA TRP A 186 -8.70 -6.93 8.21
C TRP A 186 -10.19 -7.07 7.88
N CYS A 187 -10.74 -6.24 6.98
CA CYS A 187 -12.12 -6.37 6.50
C CYS A 187 -12.38 -7.74 5.84
N VAL A 188 -11.45 -8.25 5.04
CA VAL A 188 -11.55 -9.58 4.41
C VAL A 188 -11.47 -10.68 5.47
N VAL A 189 -10.55 -10.59 6.43
CA VAL A 189 -10.42 -11.54 7.53
C VAL A 189 -11.68 -11.59 8.40
N LEU A 190 -12.28 -10.42 8.68
CA LEU A 190 -13.57 -10.34 9.37
C LEU A 190 -14.72 -10.97 8.57
N ALA A 191 -14.62 -11.08 7.25
CA ALA A 191 -15.60 -11.76 6.42
C ALA A 191 -15.43 -13.30 6.45
N LEU A 192 -14.23 -13.80 6.79
CA LEU A 192 -13.97 -15.24 6.99
C LEU A 192 -14.52 -15.78 8.32
N SER A 193 -14.79 -14.91 9.29
CA SER A 193 -15.29 -15.31 10.60
C SER A 193 -16.68 -15.96 10.50
N ARG A 194 -16.80 -17.23 10.92
CA ARG A 194 -18.06 -18.00 10.89
C ARG A 194 -19.19 -17.39 11.72
N LYS A 195 -18.89 -16.46 12.65
CA LYS A 195 -19.90 -15.79 13.50
C LYS A 195 -20.71 -14.73 12.75
N GLU A 196 -20.15 -14.16 11.69
CA GLU A 196 -20.82 -13.14 10.90
C GLU A 196 -20.98 -13.64 9.48
N ARG A 197 -22.21 -13.61 8.95
CA ARG A 197 -22.39 -13.84 7.52
C ARG A 197 -21.52 -12.84 6.76
N PRO A 198 -20.70 -13.26 5.78
CA PRO A 198 -19.90 -12.32 5.00
C PRO A 198 -20.85 -11.28 4.42
N ARG A 199 -20.55 -9.99 4.60
CA ARG A 199 -21.39 -8.91 4.09
C ARG A 199 -20.64 -8.22 2.96
N VAL A 200 -21.33 -7.97 1.84
CA VAL A 200 -20.77 -7.30 0.65
C VAL A 200 -20.05 -6.02 1.01
N TRP A 201 -20.59 -5.25 1.94
CA TRP A 201 -20.00 -3.98 2.35
C TRP A 201 -18.57 -4.14 2.93
N LYS A 202 -18.20 -5.28 3.53
CA LYS A 202 -16.83 -5.52 4.02
C LYS A 202 -15.83 -5.61 2.87
N PHE A 203 -16.22 -6.29 1.79
CA PHE A 203 -15.40 -6.38 0.57
C PHE A 203 -15.32 -5.04 -0.15
N PHE A 204 -16.44 -4.32 -0.21
CA PHE A 204 -16.46 -2.94 -0.71
C PHE A 204 -15.55 -2.02 0.09
N ALA A 205 -15.62 -2.07 1.43
CA ALA A 205 -14.75 -1.32 2.32
C ALA A 205 -13.27 -1.70 2.13
N ALA A 206 -12.96 -2.98 1.95
CA ALA A 206 -11.60 -3.44 1.64
C ALA A 206 -11.09 -2.81 0.33
N GLY A 207 -11.91 -2.83 -0.72
CA GLY A 207 -11.60 -2.15 -1.98
C GLY A 207 -11.39 -0.65 -1.81
N ALA A 208 -12.30 0.03 -1.12
CA ALA A 208 -12.24 1.47 -0.86
C ALA A 208 -10.97 1.86 -0.07
N LEU A 209 -10.56 1.04 0.90
CA LEU A 209 -9.34 1.24 1.67
C LEU A 209 -8.07 1.04 0.83
N VAL A 210 -8.07 0.09 -0.11
CA VAL A 210 -6.99 0.00 -1.13
C VAL A 210 -6.98 1.26 -2.00
N GLY A 211 -8.15 1.71 -2.46
CA GLY A 211 -8.25 2.95 -3.23
C GLY A 211 -7.77 4.18 -2.44
N LEU A 212 -8.03 4.25 -1.14
CA LEU A 212 -7.48 5.28 -0.25
C LEU A 212 -5.94 5.19 -0.16
N SER A 213 -5.38 3.98 -0.10
CA SER A 213 -3.93 3.78 -0.15
C SER A 213 -3.34 4.24 -1.50
N VAL A 214 -4.07 4.07 -2.62
CA VAL A 214 -3.65 4.56 -3.94
C VAL A 214 -3.46 6.08 -3.99
N TRP A 215 -4.22 6.84 -3.19
CA TRP A 215 -4.01 8.29 -3.05
C TRP A 215 -2.70 8.65 -2.37
N LEU A 216 -2.10 7.73 -1.60
CA LEU A 216 -0.81 7.92 -0.94
C LEU A 216 0.32 7.35 -1.80
N ARG A 217 0.10 6.16 -2.36
CA ARG A 217 1.09 5.39 -3.12
C ARG A 217 0.42 4.63 -4.27
N ALA A 218 0.75 4.98 -5.51
CA ALA A 218 0.13 4.40 -6.70
C ALA A 218 0.24 2.87 -6.81
N ASN A 219 1.34 2.30 -6.31
CA ASN A 219 1.61 0.86 -6.34
C ASN A 219 0.58 0.02 -5.56
N ALA A 220 -0.14 0.62 -4.59
CA ALA A 220 -1.21 -0.05 -3.85
C ALA A 220 -2.33 -0.55 -4.77
N MET A 221 -2.49 0.00 -5.98
CA MET A 221 -3.50 -0.42 -6.95
C MET A 221 -3.37 -1.91 -7.32
N LEU A 222 -2.15 -2.44 -7.33
CA LEU A 222 -1.90 -3.85 -7.63
C LEU A 222 -2.55 -4.78 -6.59
N LEU A 223 -2.81 -4.32 -5.37
CA LEU A 223 -3.43 -5.13 -4.32
C LEU A 223 -4.92 -5.37 -4.57
N ALA A 224 -5.63 -4.50 -5.28
CA ALA A 224 -7.06 -4.67 -5.57
C ALA A 224 -7.37 -5.98 -6.30
N PRO A 225 -6.71 -6.33 -7.43
CA PRO A 225 -6.93 -7.61 -8.10
C PRO A 225 -6.48 -8.81 -7.27
N PHE A 226 -5.40 -8.72 -6.46
CA PHE A 226 -5.00 -9.82 -5.58
C PHE A 226 -6.01 -10.06 -4.45
N LEU A 227 -6.55 -9.00 -3.84
CA LEU A 227 -7.63 -9.14 -2.87
C LEU A 227 -8.88 -9.71 -3.52
N ALA A 228 -9.26 -9.25 -4.72
CA ALA A 228 -10.38 -9.82 -5.47
C ALA A 228 -10.15 -11.30 -5.80
N ALA A 229 -8.94 -11.69 -6.22
CA ALA A 229 -8.56 -13.08 -6.49
C ALA A 229 -8.62 -13.93 -5.21
N SER A 230 -8.18 -13.39 -4.07
CA SER A 230 -8.29 -14.09 -2.77
C SER A 230 -9.74 -14.43 -2.43
N VAL A 231 -10.71 -13.61 -2.85
CA VAL A 231 -12.14 -13.89 -2.63
C VAL A 231 -12.58 -15.16 -3.38
N PHE A 232 -12.02 -15.43 -4.56
CA PHE A 232 -12.31 -16.64 -5.33
C PHE A 232 -11.77 -17.92 -4.68
N VAL A 233 -10.69 -17.81 -3.91
CA VAL A 233 -10.03 -18.91 -3.22
C VAL A 233 -10.69 -19.18 -1.87
N LEU A 234 -11.03 -18.12 -1.14
CA LEU A 234 -11.42 -18.21 0.26
C LEU A 234 -12.93 -18.35 0.51
N PHE A 235 -13.79 -17.99 -0.47
CA PHE A 235 -15.24 -17.95 -0.28
C PHE A 235 -16.01 -18.85 -1.25
N GLU A 236 -17.22 -19.25 -0.84
CA GLU A 236 -18.08 -20.17 -1.58
C GLU A 236 -18.45 -19.68 -2.99
N ARG A 237 -18.58 -20.64 -3.93
CA ARG A 237 -18.75 -20.40 -5.37
C ARG A 237 -19.91 -19.47 -5.73
N GLY A 238 -21.02 -19.51 -4.99
CA GLY A 238 -22.23 -18.74 -5.30
C GLY A 238 -22.11 -17.23 -5.04
N ARG A 239 -21.12 -16.80 -4.24
CA ARG A 239 -21.03 -15.41 -3.77
C ARG A 239 -19.72 -14.71 -4.12
N ARG A 240 -18.68 -15.48 -4.45
CA ARG A 240 -17.34 -14.97 -4.75
C ARG A 240 -17.28 -13.93 -5.86
N VAL A 241 -18.11 -14.05 -6.92
CA VAL A 241 -18.12 -13.06 -8.01
C VAL A 241 -18.63 -11.71 -7.52
N ARG A 242 -19.78 -11.70 -6.84
CA ARG A 242 -20.36 -10.47 -6.27
C ARG A 242 -19.43 -9.83 -5.26
N ASP A 243 -18.83 -10.63 -4.38
CA ASP A 243 -17.96 -10.15 -3.31
C ASP A 243 -16.61 -9.65 -3.89
N ALA A 244 -16.06 -10.30 -4.93
CA ALA A 244 -14.88 -9.80 -5.66
C ALA A 244 -15.18 -8.52 -6.45
N LEU A 245 -16.34 -8.44 -7.12
CA LEU A 245 -16.78 -7.22 -7.79
C LEU A 245 -16.97 -6.07 -6.80
N ALA A 246 -17.39 -6.35 -5.57
CA ALA A 246 -17.48 -5.33 -4.53
C ALA A 246 -16.10 -4.75 -4.15
N VAL A 247 -15.04 -5.59 -4.07
CA VAL A 247 -13.66 -5.11 -3.89
C VAL A 247 -13.26 -4.18 -5.03
N VAL A 248 -13.46 -4.63 -6.28
CA VAL A 248 -13.10 -3.82 -7.46
C VAL A 248 -13.89 -2.51 -7.49
N ALA A 249 -15.20 -2.56 -7.21
CA ALA A 249 -16.06 -1.38 -7.17
C ALA A 249 -15.61 -0.37 -6.09
N GLY A 250 -15.26 -0.84 -4.89
CA GLY A 250 -14.74 0.02 -3.83
C GLY A 250 -13.43 0.70 -4.22
N ALA A 251 -12.50 -0.05 -4.83
CA ALA A 251 -11.22 0.51 -5.28
C ALA A 251 -11.44 1.55 -6.40
N LEU A 252 -12.26 1.22 -7.41
CA LEU A 252 -12.56 2.13 -8.51
C LEU A 252 -13.28 3.40 -8.04
N LEU A 253 -14.18 3.31 -7.05
CA LEU A 253 -14.86 4.50 -6.51
C LEU A 253 -13.87 5.53 -5.99
N LEU A 254 -12.82 5.09 -5.28
CA LEU A 254 -11.84 5.97 -4.68
C LEU A 254 -10.76 6.40 -5.67
N VAL A 255 -10.42 5.57 -6.66
CA VAL A 255 -9.43 5.90 -7.69
C VAL A 255 -10.00 6.79 -8.81
N ALA A 256 -11.29 6.65 -9.13
CA ALA A 256 -11.92 7.38 -10.25
C ALA A 256 -11.76 8.91 -10.17
N PRO A 257 -11.93 9.59 -9.01
CA PRO A 257 -11.73 11.04 -8.94
C PRO A 257 -10.30 11.46 -9.31
N LEU A 258 -9.30 10.64 -8.94
CA LEU A 258 -7.90 10.89 -9.30
C LEU A 258 -7.70 10.72 -10.82
N THR A 259 -8.24 9.65 -11.41
CA THR A 259 -8.18 9.45 -12.86
C THR A 259 -8.88 10.57 -13.63
N ILE A 260 -10.08 10.98 -13.19
CA ILE A 260 -10.87 12.05 -13.80
C ILE A 260 -10.11 13.38 -13.70
N ARG A 261 -9.53 13.68 -12.53
CA ARG A 261 -8.67 14.85 -12.32
C ARG A 261 -7.52 14.86 -13.31
N ASN A 262 -6.83 13.73 -13.46
CA ASN A 262 -5.70 13.66 -14.37
C ASN A 262 -6.11 13.87 -15.83
N ALA A 263 -7.22 13.26 -16.25
CA ALA A 263 -7.77 13.45 -17.59
C ALA A 263 -8.19 14.91 -17.85
N TYR A 264 -8.83 15.55 -16.88
CA TYR A 264 -9.30 16.93 -17.01
C TYR A 264 -8.16 17.95 -16.96
N VAL A 265 -7.20 17.80 -16.04
CA VAL A 265 -6.14 18.79 -15.82
C VAL A 265 -5.06 18.70 -16.89
N PHE A 266 -4.60 17.48 -17.23
CA PHE A 266 -3.48 17.28 -18.17
C PHE A 266 -3.94 16.98 -19.60
N GLY A 267 -5.25 16.89 -19.84
CA GLY A 267 -5.79 16.60 -21.19
C GLY A 267 -5.50 15.18 -21.70
N HIS A 268 -5.01 14.30 -20.83
CA HIS A 268 -4.59 12.95 -21.18
C HIS A 268 -5.08 11.95 -20.14
N PHE A 269 -5.53 10.78 -20.60
CA PHE A 269 -5.91 9.70 -19.71
C PHE A 269 -4.67 9.11 -19.01
N VAL A 270 -4.50 9.45 -17.73
CA VAL A 270 -3.47 8.93 -16.82
C VAL A 270 -4.19 8.36 -15.59
N PRO A 271 -4.28 7.02 -15.44
CA PRO A 271 -5.19 6.41 -14.46
C PRO A 271 -4.86 6.77 -13.01
N ILE A 272 -3.60 6.92 -12.63
CA ILE A 272 -3.21 7.18 -11.22
C ILE A 272 -2.06 8.18 -11.17
N SER A 273 -0.90 7.76 -11.68
CA SER A 273 0.35 8.51 -11.71
C SER A 273 1.18 8.07 -12.91
N LEU A 274 2.27 8.79 -13.17
CA LEU A 274 3.36 8.35 -14.02
C LEU A 274 4.43 7.63 -13.18
N GLY A 275 5.42 7.02 -13.83
CA GLY A 275 6.57 6.37 -13.20
C GLY A 275 6.64 4.86 -13.43
N ALA A 276 5.59 4.22 -13.95
CA ALA A 276 5.60 2.79 -14.27
C ALA A 276 6.63 2.46 -15.36
N GLY A 277 6.77 3.33 -16.36
CA GLY A 277 7.77 3.18 -17.42
C GLY A 277 9.18 3.35 -16.89
N GLN A 278 9.41 4.34 -16.02
CA GLN A 278 10.66 4.53 -15.31
C GLN A 278 11.05 3.27 -14.51
N THR A 279 10.19 2.82 -13.59
CA THR A 279 10.47 1.66 -12.73
C THR A 279 10.66 0.38 -13.54
N LEU A 280 9.97 0.22 -14.68
CA LEU A 280 10.16 -0.93 -15.57
C LEU A 280 11.56 -0.94 -16.17
N LEU A 281 12.05 0.21 -16.66
CA LEU A 281 13.40 0.30 -17.24
C LEU A 281 14.47 0.11 -16.18
N GLU A 282 14.34 0.75 -15.03
CA GLU A 282 15.28 0.60 -13.90
C GLU A 282 15.40 -0.86 -13.48
N GLY A 283 14.26 -1.54 -13.31
CA GLY A 283 14.22 -2.96 -12.99
C GLY A 283 14.91 -3.83 -14.05
N ILE A 284 14.71 -3.54 -15.34
CA ILE A 284 15.41 -4.26 -16.42
C ILE A 284 16.93 -4.04 -16.32
N GLY A 285 17.36 -2.78 -16.15
CA GLY A 285 18.77 -2.42 -16.04
C GLY A 285 19.45 -3.03 -14.81
N ASP A 286 18.76 -3.11 -13.67
CA ASP A 286 19.27 -3.74 -12.44
C ASP A 286 19.61 -5.22 -12.63
N TYR A 287 18.88 -5.92 -13.50
CA TYR A 287 19.13 -7.32 -13.83
C TYR A 287 20.06 -7.52 -15.05
N ASP A 288 20.60 -6.44 -15.61
CA ASP A 288 21.56 -6.44 -16.72
C ASP A 288 22.85 -5.69 -16.35
N PRO A 289 23.67 -6.24 -15.43
CA PRO A 289 24.87 -5.57 -14.94
C PRO A 289 25.94 -5.35 -16.02
N GLU A 290 25.85 -6.09 -17.13
CA GLU A 290 26.74 -5.96 -18.28
C GLU A 290 26.26 -4.93 -19.31
N GLY A 291 25.05 -4.37 -19.13
CA GLY A 291 24.47 -3.35 -20.01
C GLY A 291 24.18 -3.84 -21.43
N ARG A 292 23.97 -5.15 -21.62
CA ARG A 292 23.71 -5.77 -22.93
C ARG A 292 22.39 -5.31 -23.55
N LEU A 293 21.42 -4.94 -22.72
CA LEU A 293 20.07 -4.51 -23.11
C LEU A 293 20.03 -3.00 -23.39
N GLY A 294 21.09 -2.26 -23.05
CA GLY A 294 21.17 -0.81 -23.31
C GLY A 294 20.16 0.02 -22.51
N VAL A 295 19.66 -0.51 -21.39
CA VAL A 295 18.68 0.17 -20.53
C VAL A 295 19.36 0.60 -19.23
N PRO A 296 19.30 1.89 -18.84
CA PRO A 296 19.85 2.36 -17.58
C PRO A 296 19.08 1.85 -16.35
N SER A 297 19.78 1.62 -15.24
CA SER A 297 19.22 1.20 -13.95
C SER A 297 18.93 2.34 -12.97
N THR A 298 19.12 3.59 -13.37
CA THR A 298 18.97 4.77 -12.47
C THR A 298 18.21 5.89 -13.14
N ASP A 299 17.51 6.71 -12.34
CA ASP A 299 16.81 7.93 -12.76
C ASP A 299 17.71 8.82 -13.64
N THR A 300 18.92 9.11 -13.16
CA THR A 300 19.91 9.95 -13.86
C THR A 300 20.37 9.30 -15.17
N GLY A 301 20.49 7.96 -15.18
CA GLY A 301 20.81 7.21 -16.40
C GLY A 301 19.71 7.35 -17.46
N ILE A 302 18.45 7.17 -17.06
CA ILE A 302 17.28 7.35 -17.94
C ILE A 302 17.22 8.79 -18.46
N GLN A 303 17.39 9.78 -17.58
CA GLN A 303 17.39 11.20 -17.94
C GLN A 303 18.46 11.52 -18.99
N ARG A 304 19.69 11.01 -18.83
CA ARG A 304 20.79 11.20 -19.80
C ARG A 304 20.51 10.51 -21.12
N MET A 305 20.09 9.25 -21.08
CA MET A 305 19.71 8.47 -22.27
C MET A 305 18.65 9.21 -23.09
N GLU A 306 17.61 9.72 -22.45
CA GLU A 306 16.56 10.47 -23.13
C GLU A 306 17.05 11.83 -23.64
N ALA A 307 17.88 12.54 -22.88
CA ALA A 307 18.45 13.81 -23.33
C ALA A 307 19.27 13.65 -24.62
N GLU A 308 20.05 12.57 -24.73
CA GLU A 308 20.81 12.23 -25.92
C GLU A 308 19.89 11.75 -27.05
N GLN A 309 18.99 10.80 -26.77
CA GLN A 309 18.09 10.21 -27.77
C GLN A 309 17.18 11.24 -28.46
N TYR A 310 16.66 12.20 -27.69
CA TYR A 310 15.76 13.24 -28.22
C TYR A 310 16.49 14.53 -28.60
N ALA A 311 17.82 14.59 -28.44
CA ALA A 311 18.61 15.81 -28.60
C ALA A 311 18.05 16.99 -27.77
N ARG A 312 17.63 16.70 -26.54
CA ARG A 312 16.96 17.62 -25.60
C ARG A 312 17.70 17.68 -24.27
N PRO A 313 18.69 18.59 -24.11
CA PRO A 313 19.51 18.64 -22.90
C PRO A 313 18.71 18.96 -21.62
N ASP A 314 17.54 19.58 -21.76
CA ASP A 314 16.62 19.84 -20.65
C ASP A 314 16.04 18.55 -20.02
N TYR A 315 16.00 17.43 -20.76
CA TYR A 315 15.53 16.15 -20.22
C TYR A 315 16.50 15.55 -19.18
N ALA A 316 17.75 16.01 -19.15
CA ALA A 316 18.74 15.59 -18.16
C ALA A 316 18.43 16.12 -16.75
N ALA A 317 17.54 17.11 -16.60
CA ALA A 317 17.23 17.74 -15.32
C ALA A 317 15.98 17.19 -14.63
N THR A 318 15.08 16.52 -15.37
CA THR A 318 13.83 15.98 -14.83
C THR A 318 13.34 14.75 -15.60
N LEU A 319 12.75 13.80 -14.87
CA LEU A 319 12.11 12.61 -15.44
C LEU A 319 10.78 12.91 -16.14
N PHE A 320 10.04 13.94 -15.74
CA PHE A 320 8.71 14.20 -16.28
C PHE A 320 8.77 15.39 -17.24
N GLY A 321 8.90 16.62 -16.73
CA GLY A 321 8.97 17.83 -17.54
C GLY A 321 7.75 18.02 -18.46
N PRO A 322 7.84 18.87 -19.50
CA PRO A 322 6.69 19.20 -20.36
C PRO A 322 6.16 18.00 -21.16
N ASP A 323 7.04 17.08 -21.56
CA ASP A 323 6.72 15.93 -22.40
C ASP A 323 6.52 14.62 -21.60
N ALA A 324 6.27 14.73 -20.29
CA ALA A 324 6.25 13.62 -19.33
C ALA A 324 5.44 12.40 -19.78
N ILE A 325 4.24 12.64 -20.29
CA ILE A 325 3.30 11.57 -20.66
C ILE A 325 3.78 10.83 -21.91
N GLN A 326 4.41 11.54 -22.85
CA GLN A 326 4.96 10.97 -24.07
C GLN A 326 6.22 10.16 -23.76
N ARG A 327 7.11 10.71 -22.92
CA ARG A 327 8.31 10.03 -22.40
C ARG A 327 7.95 8.76 -21.64
N GLU A 328 6.97 8.82 -20.74
CA GLU A 328 6.49 7.64 -20.01
C GLU A 328 6.01 6.51 -20.95
N ARG A 329 5.23 6.85 -21.98
CA ARG A 329 4.79 5.88 -22.99
C ARG A 329 5.95 5.34 -23.83
N ALA A 330 6.97 6.14 -24.09
CA ALA A 330 8.19 5.69 -24.75
C ALA A 330 8.97 4.70 -23.88
N ARG A 331 9.14 4.99 -22.58
CA ARG A 331 9.79 4.09 -21.61
C ARG A 331 9.08 2.74 -21.52
N LEU A 332 7.75 2.75 -21.40
CA LEU A 332 6.97 1.51 -21.39
C LEU A 332 7.16 0.70 -22.68
N ARG A 333 7.13 1.35 -23.86
CA ARG A 333 7.36 0.67 -25.14
C ARG A 333 8.76 0.08 -25.23
N LEU A 334 9.78 0.80 -24.77
CA LEU A 334 11.15 0.32 -24.72
C LEU A 334 11.27 -0.90 -23.81
N GLY A 335 10.78 -0.81 -22.56
CA GLY A 335 10.82 -1.94 -21.63
C GLY A 335 10.12 -3.20 -22.18
N TRP A 336 8.95 -3.04 -22.80
CA TRP A 336 8.26 -4.16 -23.44
C TRP A 336 8.98 -4.73 -24.67
N SER A 337 9.77 -3.92 -25.38
CA SER A 337 10.57 -4.40 -26.52
C SER A 337 11.75 -5.25 -26.08
N VAL A 338 12.27 -5.01 -24.87
CA VAL A 338 13.41 -5.75 -24.30
C VAL A 338 12.97 -7.09 -23.69
N ILE A 339 11.74 -7.17 -23.16
CA ILE A 339 11.21 -8.40 -22.54
C ILE A 339 10.78 -9.46 -23.57
N ARG A 340 10.56 -9.06 -24.83
CA ARG A 340 10.13 -9.96 -25.92
C ARG A 340 11.27 -10.77 -26.50
#